data_AF-A0A956QGU0-F1
#
_entry.id   AF-A0A956QGU0-F1
#
_cell.length_a   1.000
_cell.length_b   1.000
_cell.length_c   1.000
_cell.angle_alpha   90.00
_cell.angle_beta   90.00
_cell.angle_gamma   90.00
#
_symmetry.space_group_name_H-M   'P 1'
#
loop_
_entity.id
_entity.type
_entity.pdbx_description
1 polymer ?
#
loop_
_entity_poly.entity_id
_entity_poly.type
_entity_poly.pdbx_seq_one_letter_code
_entity_poly.pdbx_strand_id
1 'polypeptide(L)'
;MDYRLLPVVVGSIEAFLIHYTNDFDGVVVDQKKQLKTFPAREQAETFAGSRGWALGEDHEPLDLDALARFCEKPEPLDCPLLYRAWNLFGDACRSLDLEFIGYEDSYLDLHEELFWACGFEG
;
A
#
# COMPACT_ATOMS: atom_id res chain seq x y z
N MET A 1 -2.16 10.03 14.26
CA MET A 1 -1.46 9.42 13.11
C MET A 1 -1.01 8.05 13.54
N ASP A 2 -1.60 7.05 12.92
CA ASP A 2 -1.31 5.64 13.17
C ASP A 2 -0.33 5.16 12.11
N TYR A 3 0.67 4.38 12.52
CA TYR A 3 1.70 3.85 11.62
C TYR A 3 1.64 2.33 11.64
N ARG A 4 1.76 1.69 10.48
CA ARG A 4 1.76 0.24 10.34
C ARG A 4 2.82 -0.17 9.35
N LEU A 5 3.43 -1.34 9.54
CA LEU A 5 4.29 -1.90 8.50
C LEU A 5 3.44 -2.52 7.42
N LEU A 6 3.87 -2.35 6.18
CA LEU A 6 3.30 -3.02 5.03
C LEU A 6 4.40 -3.82 4.33
N PRO A 7 4.41 -5.15 4.49
CA PRO A 7 5.27 -6.02 3.72
C PRO A 7 4.84 -6.03 2.26
N VAL A 8 5.79 -5.94 1.34
CA VAL A 8 5.59 -5.93 -0.10
C VAL A 8 6.55 -6.94 -0.71
N VAL A 9 6.03 -7.85 -1.53
CA VAL A 9 6.80 -8.91 -2.17
C VAL A 9 6.91 -8.64 -3.67
N VAL A 10 8.14 -8.65 -4.19
CA VAL A 10 8.47 -8.53 -5.62
C VAL A 10 9.56 -9.55 -5.95
N GLY A 11 9.24 -10.54 -6.78
CA GLY A 11 10.09 -11.71 -7.02
C GLY A 11 10.40 -12.45 -5.72
N SER A 12 11.69 -12.62 -5.44
CA SER A 12 12.18 -13.18 -4.18
C SER A 12 12.53 -12.11 -3.14
N ILE A 13 12.19 -10.84 -3.40
CA ILE A 13 12.53 -9.71 -2.54
C ILE A 13 11.29 -9.36 -1.72
N GLU A 14 11.43 -9.46 -0.40
CA GLU A 14 10.49 -8.84 0.53
C GLU A 14 11.06 -7.48 0.96
N ALA A 15 10.24 -6.44 0.90
CA ALA A 15 10.54 -5.12 1.39
C ALA A 15 9.42 -4.64 2.31
N PHE A 16 9.76 -3.77 3.24
CA PHE A 16 8.80 -3.19 4.18
C PHE A 16 8.64 -1.70 3.88
N LEU A 17 7.39 -1.27 3.81
CA LEU A 17 6.98 0.13 3.82
C LEU A 17 6.43 0.47 5.20
N ILE A 18 6.41 1.77 5.53
CA ILE A 18 5.66 2.28 6.69
C ILE A 18 4.47 3.05 6.11
N HIS A 19 3.28 2.49 6.28
CA HIS A 19 2.01 3.14 5.94
C HIS A 19 1.55 3.99 7.14
N TYR A 20 0.90 5.12 6.86
CA TYR A 20 0.33 5.97 7.89
C TYR A 20 -1.10 6.37 7.55
N THR A 21 -1.90 6.52 8.60
CA THR A 21 -3.30 6.98 8.53
C THR A 21 -3.52 8.17 9.46
N ASN A 22 -4.11 9.24 8.93
CA ASN A 22 -4.59 10.41 9.67
C ASN A 22 -5.74 11.07 8.87
N ASP A 23 -5.72 12.40 8.68
CA ASP A 23 -6.64 13.09 7.76
C ASP A 23 -6.48 12.62 6.30
N PHE A 24 -5.30 12.08 5.96
CA PHE A 24 -5.00 11.43 4.70
C PHE A 24 -4.13 10.21 4.94
N ASP A 25 -4.36 9.18 4.13
CA ASP A 25 -3.53 7.98 4.07
C ASP A 25 -2.32 8.17 3.17
N GLY A 26 -1.23 7.47 3.48
CA GLY A 26 0.02 7.60 2.74
C GLY A 26 1.10 6.61 3.18
N VAL A 27 2.24 6.70 2.50
CA VAL A 27 3.44 5.91 2.79
C VAL A 27 4.61 6.85 3.09
N VAL A 28 5.44 6.48 4.07
CA VAL A 28 6.62 7.26 4.43
C VAL A 28 7.57 7.39 3.24
N VAL A 29 7.98 8.63 2.95
CA VAL A 29 8.97 8.96 1.93
C VAL A 29 10.30 9.40 2.54
N ASP A 30 11.36 9.30 1.76
CA ASP A 30 12.69 9.80 2.12
C ASP A 30 12.86 11.30 1.81
N GLN A 31 14.05 11.83 2.10
CA GLN A 31 14.37 13.25 1.86
C GLN A 31 14.41 13.63 0.38
N LYS A 32 14.47 12.65 -0.52
CA LYS A 32 14.48 12.83 -1.97
C LYS A 32 13.10 12.63 -2.60
N LYS A 33 12.04 12.56 -1.78
CA LYS A 33 10.67 12.28 -2.23
C LYS A 33 10.58 10.96 -3.00
N GLN A 34 11.19 9.92 -2.45
CA GLN A 34 11.02 8.53 -2.90
C GLN A 34 10.40 7.69 -1.79
N LEU A 35 9.65 6.64 -2.14
CA LEU A 35 9.10 5.73 -1.14
C LEU A 35 10.25 5.16 -0.30
N LYS A 36 10.11 5.26 1.03
CA LYS A 36 11.11 4.72 1.93
C LYS A 36 10.84 3.23 2.15
N THR A 37 11.68 2.40 1.53
CA THR A 37 11.65 0.96 1.71
C THR A 37 12.71 0.51 2.70
N PHE A 38 12.42 -0.60 3.39
CA PHE A 38 13.35 -1.26 4.28
C PHE A 38 13.51 -2.72 3.86
N PRO A 39 14.73 -3.26 3.77
CA PRO A 39 14.95 -4.66 3.38
C PRO A 39 14.64 -5.67 4.50
N ALA A 40 14.36 -5.18 5.71
CA ALA A 40 14.05 -6.01 6.87
C ALA A 40 13.15 -5.24 7.84
N ARG A 41 12.25 -5.98 8.51
CA ARG A 41 11.31 -5.45 9.52
C ARG A 41 12.03 -4.64 10.58
N GLU A 42 13.12 -5.17 11.14
CA GLU A 42 13.85 -4.55 12.26
C GLU A 42 14.40 -3.17 11.88
N GLN A 43 14.72 -2.95 10.60
CA GLN A 43 15.18 -1.65 10.11
C GLN A 43 14.03 -0.64 10.03
N ALA A 44 12.84 -1.07 9.63
CA ALA A 44 11.65 -0.24 9.62
C ALA A 44 11.23 0.14 11.05
N GLU A 45 11.26 -0.83 11.97
CA GLU A 45 10.97 -0.64 13.39
C GLU A 45 11.98 0.31 14.06
N THR A 46 13.28 0.10 13.81
CA THR A 46 14.34 1.00 14.32
C THR A 46 14.13 2.43 13.80
N PHE A 47 13.77 2.57 12.52
CA PHE A 47 13.48 3.87 11.95
C PHE A 47 12.26 4.52 12.59
N ALA A 48 11.15 3.80 12.73
CA ALA A 48 9.94 4.30 13.40
C ALA A 48 10.23 4.72 14.86
N GLY A 49 10.96 3.89 15.60
CA GLY A 49 11.40 4.18 16.96
C GLY A 49 12.26 5.45 17.06
N SER A 50 13.20 5.65 16.12
CA SER A 50 14.01 6.88 16.07
C SER A 50 13.19 8.15 15.83
N ARG A 51 11.98 8.01 15.29
CA ARG A 51 11.02 9.11 15.05
C ARG A 51 9.97 9.25 16.16
N GLY A 52 9.99 8.36 17.16
CA GLY A 52 8.98 8.31 18.21
C GLY A 52 7.61 7.83 17.72
N TRP A 53 7.56 7.08 16.61
CA TRP A 53 6.34 6.52 16.06
C TRP A 53 6.05 5.16 16.67
N ALA A 54 4.84 4.99 17.23
CA ALA A 54 4.34 3.70 17.65
C ALA A 54 3.76 2.96 16.43
N LEU A 55 4.29 1.78 16.13
CA LEU A 55 3.75 0.90 15.10
C LEU A 55 2.60 0.08 15.67
N GLY A 56 1.47 0.05 14.96
CA GLY A 56 0.34 -0.83 15.23
C GLY A 56 0.54 -2.23 14.65
N GLU A 57 -0.56 -2.98 14.53
CA GLU A 57 -0.55 -4.26 13.81
C GLU A 57 -0.20 -4.04 12.34
N ASP A 58 0.59 -4.96 11.79
CA ASP A 58 1.02 -4.87 10.41
C ASP A 58 -0.16 -5.05 9.46
N HIS A 59 -0.03 -4.46 8.28
CA HIS A 59 -0.82 -4.91 7.16
C HIS A 59 -0.39 -6.31 6.75
N GLU A 60 -1.34 -7.09 6.23
CA GLU A 60 -1.01 -8.32 5.52
C GLU A 60 0.01 -8.05 4.38
N PRO A 61 0.85 -9.02 4.01
CA PRO A 61 1.74 -8.86 2.87
C PRO A 61 0.98 -8.55 1.57
N LEU A 62 1.57 -7.71 0.73
CA LEU A 62 1.09 -7.42 -0.62
C LEU A 62 2.01 -8.06 -1.67
N ASP A 63 1.51 -9.07 -2.38
CA ASP A 63 2.24 -9.73 -3.47
C ASP A 63 2.07 -8.93 -4.77
N LEU A 64 3.10 -8.15 -5.13
CA LEU A 64 3.08 -7.37 -6.37
C LEU A 64 3.32 -8.22 -7.61
N ASP A 65 3.91 -9.41 -7.50
CA ASP A 65 4.06 -10.30 -8.64
C ASP A 65 2.71 -10.89 -9.05
N ALA A 66 1.85 -11.22 -8.08
CA ALA A 66 0.48 -11.64 -8.37
C ALA A 66 -0.29 -10.57 -9.15
N LEU A 67 -0.15 -9.31 -8.77
CA LEU A 67 -0.73 -8.18 -9.49
C LEU A 67 -0.14 -8.02 -10.88
N ALA A 68 1.18 -8.12 -11.03
CA ALA A 68 1.85 -8.01 -12.32
C ALA A 68 1.38 -9.12 -13.28
N ARG A 69 1.29 -10.37 -12.80
CA ARG A 69 0.75 -11.51 -13.56
C ARG A 69 -0.69 -11.28 -14.00
N PHE A 70 -1.54 -10.77 -13.11
CA PHE A 70 -2.92 -10.42 -13.43
C PHE A 70 -3.00 -9.35 -14.54
N CYS A 71 -2.16 -8.32 -14.48
CA CYS A 71 -2.09 -7.27 -15.50
C CYS A 71 -1.64 -7.81 -16.86
N GLU A 72 -0.71 -8.76 -16.89
CA GLU A 72 -0.23 -9.39 -18.14
C GLU A 72 -1.26 -10.37 -18.72
N LYS A 73 -1.91 -11.14 -17.85
CA LYS A 73 -2.89 -12.15 -18.21
C LYS A 73 -3.99 -12.16 -17.15
N PRO A 74 -5.13 -11.53 -17.42
CA PRO A 74 -6.25 -11.52 -16.50
C PRO A 74 -6.69 -12.94 -16.15
N GLU A 75 -6.41 -13.33 -14.93
CA GLU A 75 -6.87 -14.55 -14.27
C GLU A 75 -7.71 -14.16 -13.05
N PRO A 76 -8.51 -15.06 -12.46
CA PRO A 76 -9.22 -14.74 -11.23
C PRO A 76 -8.21 -14.29 -10.16
N LEU A 77 -8.29 -13.02 -9.78
CA LEU A 77 -7.47 -12.42 -8.74
C LEU A 77 -8.34 -12.24 -7.48
N ASP A 78 -7.69 -12.37 -6.33
CA ASP A 78 -8.29 -12.07 -5.04
C ASP A 78 -8.71 -10.58 -4.97
N CYS A 79 -10.00 -10.31 -4.81
CA CYS A 79 -10.54 -8.94 -4.79
C CYS A 79 -9.91 -8.11 -3.66
N PRO A 80 -9.81 -8.61 -2.42
CA PRO A 80 -9.05 -7.97 -1.35
C PRO A 80 -7.61 -7.57 -1.74
N LEU A 81 -6.87 -8.45 -2.42
CA LEU A 81 -5.52 -8.14 -2.88
C LEU A 81 -5.51 -6.96 -3.87
N LEU A 82 -6.42 -6.98 -4.86
CA LEU A 82 -6.54 -5.90 -5.84
C LEU A 82 -6.93 -4.58 -5.18
N TYR A 83 -7.88 -4.62 -4.25
CA TYR A 83 -8.37 -3.43 -3.53
C TYR A 83 -7.27 -2.80 -2.68
N ARG A 84 -6.55 -3.62 -1.92
CA ARG A 84 -5.43 -3.17 -1.07
C ARG A 84 -4.29 -2.61 -1.91
N ALA A 85 -4.02 -3.21 -3.07
CA ALA A 85 -3.04 -2.69 -4.02
C ALA A 85 -3.44 -1.34 -4.60
N TRP A 86 -4.71 -1.20 -5.01
CA TRP A 86 -5.25 0.06 -5.52
C TRP A 86 -5.07 1.19 -4.51
N ASN A 87 -5.45 0.93 -3.25
CA ASN A 87 -5.30 1.89 -2.16
C ASN A 87 -3.83 2.23 -1.91
N LEU A 88 -2.93 1.22 -1.88
CA LEU A 88 -1.50 1.46 -1.73
C LEU A 88 -0.95 2.37 -2.85
N PHE A 89 -1.32 2.11 -4.11
CA PHE A 89 -0.85 2.95 -5.22
C PHE A 89 -1.37 4.38 -5.11
N GLY A 90 -2.64 4.56 -4.75
CA GLY A 90 -3.21 5.88 -4.48
C GLY A 90 -2.49 6.61 -3.34
N ASP A 91 -2.22 5.91 -2.24
CA ASP A 91 -1.52 6.45 -1.08
C ASP A 91 -0.06 6.79 -1.39
N ALA A 92 0.62 5.92 -2.14
CA ALA A 92 1.99 6.15 -2.60
C ALA A 92 2.07 7.36 -3.53
N CYS A 93 1.18 7.48 -4.52
CA CYS A 93 1.13 8.63 -5.41
C CYS A 93 0.90 9.91 -4.60
N ARG A 94 -0.06 9.92 -3.68
CA ARG A 94 -0.34 11.07 -2.81
C ARG A 94 0.89 11.47 -1.98
N SER A 95 1.59 10.52 -1.37
CA SER A 95 2.80 10.80 -0.59
C SER A 95 3.97 11.34 -1.43
N LEU A 96 3.97 11.03 -2.73
CA LEU A 96 4.94 11.50 -3.72
C LEU A 96 4.51 12.78 -4.44
N ASP A 97 3.37 13.38 -4.06
CA ASP A 97 2.75 14.52 -4.76
C ASP A 97 2.47 14.23 -6.26
N LEU A 98 2.09 12.99 -6.56
CA LEU A 98 1.70 12.51 -7.90
C LEU A 98 0.19 12.29 -7.98
N GLU A 99 -0.35 12.44 -9.18
CA GLU A 99 -1.73 12.07 -9.48
C GLU A 99 -1.86 10.55 -9.63
N PHE A 100 -2.99 10.01 -9.16
CA PHE A 100 -3.35 8.61 -9.33
C PHE A 100 -4.68 8.51 -10.06
N ILE A 101 -4.63 7.99 -11.29
CA ILE A 101 -5.81 7.86 -12.16
C ILE A 101 -6.94 7.05 -11.52
N GLY A 102 -6.62 6.13 -10.60
CA GLY A 102 -7.61 5.30 -9.92
C GLY A 102 -8.52 6.06 -8.94
N TYR A 103 -8.28 7.34 -8.71
CA TYR A 103 -9.18 8.23 -7.96
C TYR A 103 -9.86 9.28 -8.83
N GLU A 104 -9.74 9.19 -10.16
CA GLU A 104 -10.59 9.97 -11.06
C GLU A 104 -12.02 9.43 -11.04
N ASP A 105 -13.01 10.31 -11.22
CA ASP A 105 -14.44 9.96 -11.16
C ASP A 105 -14.81 8.74 -12.03
N SER A 106 -14.16 8.57 -13.19
CA SER A 106 -14.41 7.42 -14.09
C SER A 106 -13.98 6.06 -13.54
N TYR A 107 -13.13 6.03 -12.52
CA TYR A 107 -12.62 4.81 -11.89
C TYR A 107 -13.13 4.61 -10.46
N LEU A 108 -13.77 5.63 -9.86
CA LEU A 108 -14.34 5.52 -8.52
C LEU A 108 -15.45 4.47 -8.46
N ASP A 109 -16.31 4.38 -9.48
CA ASP A 109 -17.35 3.36 -9.55
C ASP A 109 -16.75 1.94 -9.52
N LEU A 110 -15.62 1.71 -10.23
CA LEU A 110 -14.92 0.43 -10.21
C LEU A 110 -14.27 0.14 -8.84
N HIS A 111 -13.72 1.17 -8.20
CA HIS A 111 -13.14 1.06 -6.87
C HIS A 111 -14.21 0.71 -5.83
N GLU A 112 -15.39 1.31 -5.93
CA GLU A 112 -16.55 1.01 -5.08
C GLU A 112 -17.09 -0.40 -5.33
N GLU A 113 -17.27 -0.81 -6.59
CA GLU A 113 -17.67 -2.18 -6.92
C GLU A 113 -16.68 -3.21 -6.35
N LEU A 114 -15.38 -2.91 -6.42
CA LEU A 114 -14.34 -3.76 -5.87
C LEU A 114 -14.40 -3.83 -4.34
N PHE A 115 -14.64 -2.70 -3.65
CA PHE A 115 -14.84 -2.67 -2.20
C PHE A 115 -15.98 -3.61 -1.79
N TRP A 116 -17.13 -3.51 -2.44
CA TRP A 116 -18.28 -4.36 -2.15
C TRP A 116 -18.04 -5.83 -2.51
N ALA A 117 -17.32 -6.12 -3.60
CA ALA A 117 -16.94 -7.48 -3.99
C ALA A 117 -16.01 -8.15 -2.97
N CYS A 118 -15.23 -7.38 -2.19
CA CYS A 118 -14.42 -7.89 -1.09
C CYS A 118 -15.25 -8.30 0.14
N GLY A 119 -16.53 -7.94 0.20
CA GLY A 119 -17.39 -8.19 1.37
C GLY A 119 -17.03 -7.32 2.57
N PHE A 120 -16.37 -6.17 2.36
CA PHE A 120 -16.12 -5.21 3.41
C PHE A 120 -17.43 -4.53 3.84
N GLU A 121 -17.61 -4.34 5.14
CA GLU A 121 -18.74 -3.57 5.68
C GLU A 121 -18.47 -2.08 5.51
N GLY A 122 -19.48 -1.33 5.04
CA GLY A 122 -19.43 0.13 4.86
C GLY A 122 -19.70 0.93 6.13
#